data_AF-A0A2X3INK8-F1
#
_entry.id   AF-A0A2X3INK8-F1
#
_cell.length_a   1.000
_cell.length_b   1.000
_cell.length_c   1.000
_cell.angle_alpha   90.00
_cell.angle_beta   90.00
_cell.angle_gamma   90.00
#
_symmetry.space_group_name_H-M   'P 1'
#
loop_
_entity.id
_entity.type
_entity.pdbx_description
1 polymer ?
#
loop_
_entity_poly.entity_id
_entity_poly.type
_entity_poly.pdbx_seq_one_letter_code
_entity_poly.pdbx_strand_id
1 'polypeptide(L)'
;MSGTPANNESFTVKPVSDAVVNMSLAVKDEAKLALASDPAAGKSDNRNAQAMLDLQNSKQVEGNKSFNDAYATLVSDVGNKTASLKVTSTTQGNVVTQLTKQQQSISGVNLDEEYGNLQRYQQYYMANAQVLQTASTLFDALLNIR
;
A
#
# COMPACT_ATOMS: atom_id res chain seq x y z
N MET A 1 21.90 -30.05 12.48
CA MET A 1 20.88 -30.93 11.86
C MET A 1 21.59 -32.21 11.49
N SER A 2 21.18 -33.34 12.06
CA SER A 2 21.81 -34.64 11.79
C SER A 2 20.71 -35.66 11.51
N GLY A 3 20.89 -36.43 10.44
CA GLY A 3 19.91 -37.39 9.93
C GLY A 3 20.00 -37.46 8.41
N THR A 4 19.67 -38.61 7.83
CA THR A 4 19.56 -38.76 6.38
C THR A 4 18.29 -38.03 5.92
N PRO A 5 18.38 -37.07 4.99
CA PRO A 5 17.20 -36.38 4.49
C PRO A 5 16.19 -37.37 3.91
N ALA A 6 14.92 -37.23 4.28
CA ALA A 6 13.85 -38.06 3.75
C ALA A 6 13.38 -37.54 2.38
N ASN A 7 12.72 -38.41 1.60
CA ASN A 7 12.15 -38.00 0.33
C ASN A 7 11.06 -36.93 0.55
N ASN A 8 11.09 -35.83 -0.22
CA ASN A 8 10.26 -34.61 -0.06
C ASN A 8 10.53 -33.75 1.19
N GLU A 9 11.68 -33.90 1.85
CA GLU A 9 12.08 -32.98 2.91
C GLU A 9 12.55 -31.63 2.33
N SER A 10 12.12 -30.53 2.93
CA SER A 10 12.49 -29.18 2.51
C SER A 10 12.98 -28.37 3.70
N PHE A 11 14.01 -27.55 3.45
CA PHE A 11 14.62 -26.68 4.45
C PHE A 11 14.62 -25.24 3.93
N THR A 12 14.24 -24.30 4.80
CA THR A 12 14.40 -22.87 4.55
C THR A 12 15.58 -22.35 5.36
N VAL A 13 16.58 -21.81 4.67
CA VAL A 13 17.77 -21.23 5.30
C VAL A 13 17.69 -19.70 5.25
N LYS A 14 17.75 -19.05 6.41
CA LYS A 14 17.76 -17.59 6.55
C LYS A 14 19.05 -17.15 7.26
N PRO A 15 20.17 -17.03 6.54
CA PRO A 15 21.49 -16.89 7.17
C PRO A 15 21.70 -15.57 7.92
N VAL A 16 20.93 -14.52 7.57
CA VAL A 16 21.12 -13.16 8.11
C VAL A 16 19.86 -12.54 8.72
N SER A 17 18.72 -13.25 8.78
CA SER A 17 17.46 -12.66 9.30
C SER A 17 17.56 -12.23 10.75
N ASP A 18 18.33 -12.97 11.55
CA ASP A 18 18.43 -12.76 12.99
C ASP A 18 19.77 -12.10 13.38
N ALA A 19 20.57 -11.70 12.37
CA ALA A 19 21.90 -11.14 12.59
C ALA A 19 21.84 -9.85 13.43
N VAL A 20 20.89 -8.96 13.14
CA VAL A 20 20.72 -7.70 13.87
C VAL A 20 20.13 -7.91 15.26
N VAL A 21 19.16 -8.83 15.40
CA VAL A 21 18.50 -9.12 16.69
C VAL A 21 19.49 -9.65 17.73
N ASN A 22 20.49 -10.42 17.28
CA ASN A 22 21.51 -10.99 18.16
C ASN A 22 22.79 -10.14 18.26
N MET A 23 22.82 -8.97 17.62
CA MET A 23 23.98 -8.09 17.63
C MET A 23 24.11 -7.37 18.99
N SER A 24 25.29 -7.42 19.60
CA SER A 24 25.56 -6.74 20.86
C SER A 24 27.02 -6.28 20.95
N LEU A 25 27.28 -5.25 21.77
CA LEU A 25 28.62 -4.76 22.02
C LEU A 25 29.35 -5.70 22.98
N ALA A 26 30.35 -6.44 22.46
CA ALA A 26 31.16 -7.36 23.25
C ALA A 26 32.22 -6.63 24.11
N VAL A 27 32.81 -5.55 23.59
CA VAL A 27 33.83 -4.77 24.31
C VAL A 27 33.14 -3.64 25.08
N LYS A 28 33.01 -3.82 26.41
CA LYS A 28 32.36 -2.86 27.30
C LYS A 28 33.32 -1.95 28.08
N ASP A 29 34.60 -2.30 28.07
CA ASP A 29 35.67 -1.59 28.79
C ASP A 29 36.56 -0.93 27.74
N GLU A 30 36.71 0.38 27.83
CA GLU A 30 37.45 1.20 26.87
C GLU A 30 38.93 0.81 26.84
N ALA A 31 39.49 0.35 27.97
CA ALA A 31 40.88 -0.09 28.05
C ALA A 31 41.14 -1.38 27.25
N LYS A 32 40.08 -2.11 26.86
CA LYS A 32 40.18 -3.33 26.04
C LYS A 32 40.04 -3.08 24.54
N LEU A 33 39.93 -1.82 24.10
CA LEU A 33 39.97 -1.48 22.69
C LEU A 33 41.38 -1.75 22.14
N ALA A 34 41.48 -2.70 21.22
CA ALA A 34 42.74 -3.07 20.58
C ALA A 34 43.13 -2.03 19.51
N LEU A 35 43.58 -0.84 19.90
CA LEU A 35 43.92 0.24 18.96
C LEU A 35 45.33 0.10 18.38
N ALA A 36 46.25 -0.50 19.15
CA ALA A 36 47.62 -0.77 18.74
C ALA A 36 47.72 -2.06 17.90
N SER A 37 48.67 -2.11 16.98
CA SER A 37 48.96 -3.31 16.18
C SER A 37 49.97 -4.26 16.83
N ASP A 38 50.75 -3.76 17.79
CA ASP A 38 51.74 -4.54 18.55
C ASP A 38 51.71 -4.11 20.03
N PRO A 39 51.56 -5.07 20.98
CA PRO A 39 51.62 -4.80 22.42
C PRO A 39 52.89 -4.06 22.88
N ALA A 40 54.00 -4.18 22.15
CA ALA A 40 55.29 -3.58 22.47
C ALA A 40 55.51 -2.20 21.82
N ALA A 41 54.66 -1.78 20.88
CA ALA A 41 54.84 -0.53 20.11
C ALA A 41 54.57 0.78 20.90
N GLY A 42 54.28 0.66 22.20
CA GLY A 42 54.08 1.79 23.10
C GLY A 42 52.67 2.36 23.09
N LYS A 43 52.38 3.25 24.06
CA LYS A 43 51.01 3.74 24.36
C LYS A 43 50.35 4.60 23.27
N SER A 44 51.07 4.90 22.18
CA SER A 44 50.59 5.78 21.09
C SER A 44 50.33 5.05 19.78
N ASP A 45 50.57 3.73 19.69
CA ASP A 45 50.27 2.98 18.46
C ASP A 45 48.75 2.92 18.22
N ASN A 46 48.32 3.43 17.08
CA ASN A 46 46.93 3.48 16.64
C ASN A 46 46.72 2.81 15.26
N ARG A 47 47.68 2.02 14.78
CA ARG A 47 47.62 1.41 13.44
C ARG A 47 46.42 0.48 13.26
N ASN A 48 45.99 -0.24 14.31
CA ASN A 48 44.78 -1.05 14.22
C ASN A 48 43.50 -0.19 14.19
N ALA A 49 43.51 0.96 14.88
CA ALA A 49 42.43 1.94 14.76
C ALA A 49 42.32 2.49 13.32
N GLN A 50 43.45 2.78 12.66
CA GLN A 50 43.45 3.16 11.25
C GLN A 50 42.91 2.03 10.36
N ALA A 51 43.33 0.78 10.59
CA ALA A 51 42.81 -0.36 9.84
C ALA A 51 41.27 -0.53 10.02
N MET A 52 40.74 -0.26 11.22
CA MET A 52 39.30 -0.23 11.46
C MET A 52 38.60 0.90 10.70
N LEU A 53 39.22 2.09 10.60
CA LEU A 53 38.69 3.19 9.79
C LEU A 53 38.71 2.85 8.30
N ASP A 54 39.75 2.16 7.83
CA ASP A 54 39.88 1.75 6.43
C ASP A 54 38.77 0.77 6.01
N LEU A 55 38.20 0.00 6.95
CA LEU A 55 37.02 -0.84 6.69
C LEU A 55 35.81 -0.05 6.20
N GLN A 56 35.70 1.25 6.54
CA GLN A 56 34.61 2.10 6.06
C GLN A 56 34.58 2.18 4.52
N ASN A 57 35.75 2.20 3.89
CA ASN A 57 35.91 2.29 2.44
C ASN A 57 36.10 0.91 1.78
N SER A 58 36.27 -0.14 2.59
CA SER A 58 36.53 -1.49 2.11
C SER A 58 35.25 -2.17 1.62
N LYS A 59 35.37 -2.93 0.54
CA LYS A 59 34.24 -3.63 -0.12
C LYS A 59 33.93 -4.97 0.56
N GLN A 60 33.44 -4.92 1.80
CA GLN A 60 33.19 -6.10 2.62
C GLN A 60 31.77 -6.66 2.48
N VAL A 61 30.80 -5.84 2.08
CA VAL A 61 29.42 -6.31 1.90
C VAL A 61 29.33 -7.03 0.57
N GLU A 62 29.03 -8.34 0.63
CA GLU A 62 28.96 -9.23 -0.54
C GLU A 62 30.22 -9.20 -1.43
N GLY A 63 31.36 -8.76 -0.88
CA GLY A 63 32.63 -8.62 -1.58
C GLY A 63 32.73 -7.48 -2.59
N ASN A 64 31.71 -6.62 -2.72
CA ASN A 64 31.66 -5.59 -3.77
C ASN A 64 31.19 -4.20 -3.33
N LYS A 65 30.63 -4.05 -2.12
CA LYS A 65 30.12 -2.79 -1.60
C LYS A 65 30.75 -2.43 -0.26
N SER A 66 31.00 -1.15 -0.05
CA SER A 66 31.27 -0.63 1.29
C SER A 66 30.00 -0.67 2.15
N PHE A 67 30.15 -0.51 3.47
CA PHE A 67 28.99 -0.41 4.37
C PHE A 67 28.06 0.76 3.98
N ASN A 68 28.64 1.88 3.57
CA ASN A 68 27.87 3.05 3.14
C ASN A 68 27.14 2.77 1.82
N ASP A 69 27.82 2.20 0.83
CA ASP A 69 27.21 1.89 -0.47
C ASP A 69 26.06 0.90 -0.35
N ALA A 70 26.23 -0.14 0.47
CA ALA A 70 25.20 -1.14 0.71
C ALA A 70 23.94 -0.52 1.33
N TYR A 71 24.12 0.32 2.35
CA TYR A 71 23.01 1.00 3.00
C TYR A 71 22.36 2.05 2.09
N ALA A 72 23.15 2.85 1.37
CA ALA A 72 22.64 3.83 0.42
C ALA A 72 21.83 3.17 -0.71
N THR A 73 22.30 2.03 -1.22
CA THR A 73 21.57 1.23 -2.22
C THR A 73 20.23 0.77 -1.66
N LEU A 74 20.21 0.19 -0.45
CA LEU A 74 18.97 -0.27 0.19
C LEU A 74 17.95 0.87 0.36
N VAL A 75 18.40 2.03 0.84
CA VAL A 75 17.53 3.21 1.00
C VAL A 75 17.01 3.70 -0.35
N SER A 76 17.87 3.73 -1.36
CA SER A 76 17.50 4.14 -2.72
C SER A 76 16.48 3.17 -3.33
N ASP A 77 16.68 1.86 -3.17
CA ASP A 77 15.76 0.82 -3.66
C ASP A 77 14.37 0.95 -3.01
N VAL A 78 14.32 1.12 -1.70
CA VAL A 78 13.06 1.35 -0.97
C VAL A 78 12.39 2.64 -1.43
N GLY A 79 13.15 3.72 -1.58
CA GLY A 79 12.64 5.01 -2.06
C GLY A 79 12.05 4.92 -3.47
N ASN A 80 12.80 4.34 -4.40
CA ASN A 80 12.39 4.14 -5.79
C ASN A 80 11.15 3.26 -5.90
N LYS A 81 11.12 2.14 -5.15
CA LYS A 81 9.98 1.23 -5.14
C LYS A 81 8.74 1.92 -4.56
N THR A 82 8.90 2.68 -3.48
CA THR A 82 7.81 3.43 -2.86
C THR A 82 7.25 4.49 -3.79
N ALA A 83 8.12 5.26 -4.47
CA ALA A 83 7.71 6.27 -5.44
C ALA A 83 6.92 5.64 -6.60
N SER A 84 7.42 4.53 -7.15
CA SER A 84 6.74 3.76 -8.19
C SER A 84 5.35 3.28 -7.73
N LEU A 85 5.26 2.67 -6.55
CA LEU A 85 3.99 2.19 -6.00
C LEU A 85 3.00 3.33 -5.73
N LYS A 86 3.47 4.51 -5.29
CA LYS A 86 2.62 5.68 -5.09
C LYS A 86 1.99 6.17 -6.40
N VAL A 87 2.78 6.22 -7.48
CA VAL A 87 2.28 6.56 -8.82
C VAL A 87 1.24 5.53 -9.26
N THR A 88 1.56 4.23 -9.20
CA THR A 88 0.62 3.16 -9.56
C THR A 88 -0.67 3.23 -8.76
N SER A 89 -0.59 3.43 -7.45
CA SER A 89 -1.77 3.56 -6.57
C SER A 89 -2.64 4.76 -6.96
N THR A 90 -2.02 5.90 -7.29
CA THR A 90 -2.74 7.11 -7.70
C THR A 90 -3.43 6.92 -9.04
N THR A 91 -2.72 6.33 -10.02
CA THR A 91 -3.28 5.99 -11.32
C THR A 91 -4.46 5.04 -11.19
N GLN A 92 -4.33 4.00 -10.36
CA GLN A 92 -5.42 3.05 -10.14
C GLN A 92 -6.63 3.72 -9.48
N GLY A 93 -6.42 4.62 -8.51
CA GLY A 93 -7.50 5.42 -7.91
C GLY A 93 -8.23 6.31 -8.93
N ASN A 94 -7.48 6.92 -9.86
CA ASN A 94 -8.06 7.70 -10.95
C ASN A 94 -8.87 6.82 -11.92
N VAL A 95 -8.37 5.63 -12.26
CA VAL A 95 -9.09 4.65 -13.10
C VAL A 95 -10.41 4.25 -12.44
N VAL A 96 -10.39 3.90 -11.16
CA VAL A 96 -11.61 3.57 -10.41
C VAL A 96 -12.59 4.73 -10.45
N THR A 97 -12.13 5.96 -10.16
CA THR A 97 -12.98 7.16 -10.19
C THR A 97 -13.60 7.38 -11.57
N GLN A 98 -12.81 7.22 -12.64
CA GLN A 98 -13.28 7.41 -14.01
C GLN A 98 -14.32 6.35 -14.40
N LEU A 99 -14.09 5.08 -14.06
CA LEU A 99 -15.01 3.99 -14.32
C LEU A 99 -16.31 4.16 -13.52
N THR A 100 -16.23 4.58 -12.25
CA THR A 100 -17.43 4.89 -11.44
C THR A 100 -18.25 6.02 -12.05
N LYS A 101 -17.61 7.09 -12.53
CA LYS A 101 -18.32 8.18 -13.23
C LYS A 101 -19.00 7.71 -14.52
N GLN A 102 -18.32 6.89 -15.32
CA GLN A 102 -18.90 6.31 -16.53
C GLN A 102 -20.10 5.41 -16.21
N GLN A 103 -19.98 4.58 -15.16
CA GLN A 103 -21.08 3.75 -14.68
C GLN A 103 -22.28 4.60 -14.25
N GLN A 104 -22.06 5.66 -13.47
CA GLN A 104 -23.12 6.59 -13.04
C GLN A 104 -23.73 7.37 -14.21
N SER A 105 -22.99 7.65 -15.28
CA SER A 105 -23.55 8.33 -16.45
C SER A 105 -24.51 7.45 -17.26
N ILE A 106 -24.33 6.12 -17.24
CA ILE A 106 -25.15 5.18 -18.02
C ILE A 106 -26.28 4.59 -17.16
N SER A 107 -25.96 4.24 -15.92
CA SER A 107 -26.85 3.52 -15.01
C SER A 107 -27.12 4.29 -13.72
N GLY A 108 -26.72 5.55 -13.63
CA GLY A 108 -27.08 6.41 -12.51
C GLY A 108 -28.51 6.91 -12.65
N VAL A 109 -29.16 7.01 -11.50
CA VAL A 109 -30.50 7.59 -11.38
C VAL A 109 -30.36 9.08 -11.11
N ASN A 110 -30.91 9.91 -11.98
CA ASN A 110 -31.01 11.34 -11.71
C ASN A 110 -32.29 11.60 -10.91
N LEU A 111 -32.14 11.87 -9.61
CA LEU A 111 -33.29 12.10 -8.72
C LEU A 111 -34.18 13.23 -9.20
N ASP A 112 -33.64 14.29 -9.79
CA ASP A 112 -34.45 15.42 -10.29
C ASP A 112 -35.32 15.01 -11.49
N GLU A 113 -34.80 14.15 -12.37
CA GLU A 113 -35.53 13.61 -13.51
C GLU A 113 -36.59 12.60 -13.05
N GLU A 114 -36.26 11.74 -12.07
CA GLU A 114 -37.22 10.86 -11.41
C GLU A 114 -38.32 11.64 -10.67
N TYR A 115 -38.00 12.75 -9.99
CA TYR A 115 -38.99 13.62 -9.34
C TYR A 115 -39.90 14.30 -10.34
N GLY A 116 -39.36 14.78 -11.47
CA GLY A 116 -40.16 15.33 -12.57
C GLY A 116 -41.12 14.29 -13.16
N ASN A 117 -40.63 13.08 -13.41
CA ASN A 117 -41.44 11.96 -13.89
C ASN A 117 -42.50 11.56 -12.86
N LEU A 118 -42.14 11.48 -11.59
CA LEU A 118 -43.05 11.18 -10.49
C LEU A 118 -44.18 12.22 -10.40
N GLN A 119 -43.85 13.50 -10.46
CA GLN A 119 -44.85 14.57 -10.42
C GLN A 119 -45.76 14.55 -11.65
N ARG A 120 -45.21 14.23 -12.82
CA ARG A 120 -45.99 14.02 -14.04
C ARG A 120 -46.95 12.83 -13.90
N TYR A 121 -46.49 11.71 -13.32
CA TYR A 121 -47.36 10.56 -13.03
C TYR A 121 -48.46 10.90 -12.01
N GLN A 122 -48.15 11.69 -10.98
CA GLN A 122 -49.15 12.18 -10.02
C GLN A 122 -50.19 13.08 -10.70
N GLN A 123 -49.79 13.99 -11.59
CA GLN A 123 -50.71 14.83 -12.36
C GLN A 123 -51.60 13.99 -13.28
N TYR A 124 -51.05 13.03 -14.01
CA TYR A 124 -51.85 12.13 -14.83
C TYR A 124 -52.84 11.31 -14.00
N TYR A 125 -52.44 10.86 -12.81
CA TYR A 125 -53.34 10.14 -11.91
C TYR A 125 -54.52 11.02 -11.48
N MET A 126 -54.27 12.27 -11.06
CA MET A 126 -55.33 13.23 -10.71
C MET A 126 -56.23 13.58 -11.89
N ALA A 127 -55.67 13.77 -13.09
CA ALA A 127 -56.44 14.03 -14.30
C ALA A 127 -57.35 12.85 -14.66
N ASN A 128 -56.83 11.61 -14.61
CA ASN A 128 -57.63 10.41 -14.84
C ASN A 128 -58.73 10.24 -13.78
N ALA A 129 -58.44 10.56 -12.51
CA ALA A 129 -59.45 10.56 -11.45
C ALA A 129 -60.58 11.57 -11.73
N GLN A 130 -60.27 12.78 -12.23
CA GLN A 130 -61.29 13.75 -12.65
C GLN A 130 -62.10 13.29 -13.86
N VAL A 131 -61.47 12.64 -14.83
CA VAL A 131 -62.17 12.05 -15.99
C VAL A 131 -63.14 10.96 -15.52
N LEU A 132 -62.70 10.06 -14.63
CA LEU A 132 -63.57 9.04 -14.03
C LEU A 132 -64.73 9.66 -13.24
N GLN A 133 -64.46 10.71 -12.46
CA GLN A 133 -65.50 11.43 -11.73
C GLN A 133 -66.53 12.04 -12.69
N THR A 134 -66.07 12.66 -13.78
CA THR A 134 -66.94 13.26 -14.79
C THR A 134 -67.75 12.19 -15.53
N ALA A 135 -67.13 11.06 -15.87
CA ALA A 135 -67.80 9.93 -16.48
C ALA A 135 -68.88 9.33 -15.56
N SER A 136 -68.60 9.20 -14.25
CA SER A 136 -69.58 8.78 -13.25
C SER A 136 -70.76 9.75 -13.20
N THR A 137 -70.51 11.05 -13.15
CA THR A 137 -71.57 12.07 -13.15
C THR A 137 -72.41 12.01 -14.42
N LEU A 138 -71.79 11.78 -15.58
CA LEU A 138 -72.50 11.63 -16.85
C LEU A 138 -73.37 10.35 -16.86
N PHE A 139 -72.84 9.26 -16.32
CA PHE A 139 -73.54 7.99 -16.19
C PHE A 139 -74.75 8.10 -15.27
N ASP A 140 -74.59 8.75 -14.11
CA ASP A 140 -75.67 9.03 -13.17
C ASP A 140 -76.74 9.95 -13.79
N ALA A 141 -76.34 10.97 -14.55
CA ALA A 141 -77.28 11.84 -15.26
C ALA A 141 -78.09 11.07 -16.32
N LEU A 142 -77.47 10.16 -17.08
CA LEU A 142 -78.17 9.31 -18.05
C LEU A 142 -79.13 8.32 -17.37
N LEU A 143 -78.79 7.79 -16.20
CA LEU A 143 -79.65 6.91 -15.43
C LEU A 143 -80.84 7.64 -14.79
N ASN A 144 -80.66 8.88 -14.35
CA ASN A 144 -81.73 9.71 -13.75
C ASN A 144 -82.76 10.25 -14.75
N ILE A 145 -82.49 10.18 -16.05
CA ILE A 145 -83.41 10.63 -17.11
C ILE A 145 -84.45 9.53 -17.48
N ARG A 146 -84.47 8.40 -16.76
CA ARG A 146 -85.45 7.31 -16.97
C ARG A 146 -86.46 7.22 -15.84
#